data_AF-A0A5J9W462-F1
#
_entry.id   AF-A0A5J9W462-F1
#
_cell.length_a   1.000
_cell.length_b   1.000
_cell.length_c   1.000
_cell.angle_alpha   90.00
_cell.angle_beta   90.00
_cell.angle_gamma   90.00
#
_symmetry.space_group_name_H-M   'P 1'
#
loop_
_entity.id
_entity.type
_entity.pdbx_description
1 polymer ?
#
loop_
_entity_poly.entity_id
_entity_poly.type
_entity_poly.pdbx_seq_one_letter_code
_entity_poly.pdbx_strand_id
1 'polypeptide(L)'
;MVHLDNNRASKAHFTGINVKLDCSFSLFSVPWCLNPQRISMEPQVGMQVTEFKRKVMEEELKKLSLKVNHHEGNIQFLKTELNAIEAMCSDLGIKLGNYYSSVVAVANNDTSSLESERRTIRGILDQDKTAAGIICLLKVHQYEEASKMPLMNNILGFVATLGKVNDDNLSRLLSEYLGVDNMLGLVCNTSDGVKDLEKYDKDGRIDKSSGVHRLARTVGKFLDGRFTVFCLENLRPFSGIVNIDDPQRKLILEKPRLPGGESPPGFIDFAVNMIHLEREHLSCLTASGNGLRETLFYSLFSRLQVYKTRSDIKRALPWIKDGAISLDGGIWRPNGSFCLRNSKNVEVKFAVSHGVSSLPIDISDMEEQLKLKNWEKERLLEDMKREEDLLRQFRELYIQKAEGRAHGLSDSTNSGTGFMPAETT
;
A
#
# COMPACT_ATOMS: atom_id res chain seq x y z
N MET A 1 0.29 -21.49 -9.11
CA MET A 1 1.24 -20.34 -9.13
C MET A 1 1.95 -20.31 -10.48
N VAL A 2 1.37 -19.58 -11.45
CA VAL A 2 1.97 -19.32 -12.77
C VAL A 2 2.53 -17.90 -12.69
N HIS A 3 3.85 -17.78 -12.73
CA HIS A 3 4.53 -16.50 -12.89
C HIS A 3 4.21 -15.94 -14.28
N LEU A 4 3.46 -14.84 -14.33
CA LEU A 4 3.35 -14.00 -15.52
C LEU A 4 4.24 -12.78 -15.33
N ASP A 5 5.44 -12.88 -15.88
CA ASP A 5 6.32 -11.77 -16.22
C ASP A 5 5.60 -10.85 -17.22
N ASN A 6 5.17 -9.67 -16.76
CA ASN A 6 4.68 -8.61 -17.62
C ASN A 6 5.72 -7.49 -17.68
N ASN A 7 6.76 -7.69 -18.49
CA ASN A 7 7.70 -6.64 -18.84
C ASN A 7 8.05 -6.69 -20.34
N ARG A 8 7.14 -6.19 -21.17
CA ARG A 8 7.44 -5.80 -22.56
C ARG A 8 6.42 -4.80 -23.10
N ALA A 9 6.47 -3.56 -22.62
CA ALA A 9 5.82 -2.44 -23.28
C ALA A 9 6.72 -1.91 -24.40
N SER A 10 6.47 -2.34 -25.64
CA SER A 10 7.06 -1.74 -26.83
C SER A 10 6.44 -0.36 -27.08
N LYS A 11 7.30 0.67 -27.04
CA LYS A 11 7.03 2.00 -27.61
C LYS A 11 6.85 1.88 -29.12
N ALA A 12 5.75 2.39 -29.65
CA ALA A 12 5.62 2.74 -31.06
C ALA A 12 5.12 4.18 -31.17
N HIS A 13 6.02 5.05 -31.67
CA HIS A 13 5.73 6.40 -32.13
C HIS A 13 4.87 6.35 -33.39
N PHE A 14 3.82 7.17 -33.46
CA PHE A 14 3.18 7.57 -34.71
C PHE A 14 2.93 9.07 -34.69
N THR A 15 3.63 9.80 -35.56
CA THR A 15 3.44 11.24 -35.78
C THR A 15 3.07 11.49 -37.24
N GLY A 16 1.88 12.06 -37.43
CA GLY A 16 1.63 13.19 -38.34
C GLY A 16 1.58 12.92 -39.85
N ILE A 17 0.36 12.87 -40.41
CA ILE A 17 0.11 13.36 -41.78
C ILE A 17 -1.01 14.39 -41.71
N ASN A 18 -0.66 15.62 -42.07
CA ASN A 18 -1.50 16.79 -42.26
C ASN A 18 -2.19 16.69 -43.63
N VAL A 19 -3.51 16.85 -43.70
CA VAL A 19 -4.19 17.18 -44.97
C VAL A 19 -5.06 18.42 -44.74
N LYS A 20 -4.69 19.45 -45.49
CA LYS A 20 -5.24 20.80 -45.54
C LYS A 20 -6.59 20.77 -46.26
N LEU A 21 -7.62 21.35 -45.64
CA LEU A 21 -8.86 21.75 -46.31
C LEU A 21 -8.58 23.03 -47.10
N ASP A 22 -8.87 23.03 -48.40
CA ASP A 22 -9.06 24.26 -49.18
C ASP A 22 -10.44 24.20 -49.86
N CYS A 23 -11.30 25.13 -49.45
CA CYS A 23 -12.53 25.48 -50.14
C CYS A 23 -12.21 26.33 -51.37
N SER A 24 -12.80 26.02 -52.51
CA SER A 24 -13.08 27.04 -53.52
C SER A 24 -14.40 26.73 -54.25
N PHE A 25 -15.30 27.71 -54.15
CA PHE A 25 -16.54 27.83 -54.89
C PHE A 25 -16.24 28.19 -56.35
N SER A 26 -16.92 27.57 -57.31
CA SER A 26 -17.35 28.29 -58.52
C SER A 26 -18.64 27.67 -59.06
N LEU A 27 -19.66 28.52 -59.21
CA LEU A 27 -20.89 28.25 -59.95
C LEU A 27 -20.54 28.04 -61.43
N PHE A 28 -21.18 27.08 -62.11
CA PHE A 28 -21.70 27.31 -63.46
C PHE A 28 -22.87 26.35 -63.76
N SER A 29 -23.84 26.90 -64.49
CA SER A 29 -25.17 26.39 -64.78
C SER A 29 -25.26 25.06 -65.51
N VAL A 30 -26.37 24.38 -65.22
CA VAL A 30 -26.98 23.25 -65.94
C VAL A 30 -27.20 23.56 -67.43
N PRO A 31 -27.26 22.55 -68.32
CA PRO A 31 -28.59 22.14 -68.78
C PRO A 31 -28.80 20.62 -68.79
N TRP A 32 -30.02 20.23 -68.42
CA TRP A 32 -30.56 18.89 -68.52
C TRP A 32 -30.55 18.39 -69.97
N CYS A 33 -29.97 17.21 -70.20
CA CYS A 33 -30.47 16.29 -71.22
C CYS A 33 -30.61 14.91 -70.56
N LEU A 34 -31.87 14.55 -70.32
CA LEU A 34 -32.30 13.21 -69.94
C LEU A 34 -31.84 12.18 -70.98
N ASN A 35 -31.12 11.16 -70.56
CA ASN A 35 -31.07 9.89 -71.27
C ASN A 35 -31.40 8.76 -70.28
N PRO A 36 -32.58 8.10 -70.39
CA PRO A 36 -33.06 7.16 -69.39
C PRO A 36 -32.55 5.74 -69.72
N GLN A 37 -31.32 5.44 -69.32
CA GLN A 37 -30.90 4.05 -69.07
C GLN A 37 -30.09 4.03 -67.77
N ARG A 38 -30.79 4.24 -66.65
CA ARG A 38 -30.27 3.88 -65.33
C ARG A 38 -30.33 2.36 -65.24
N ILE A 39 -29.19 1.73 -65.52
CA ILE A 39 -28.95 0.34 -65.14
C ILE A 39 -29.16 0.26 -63.62
N SER A 40 -30.16 -0.52 -63.23
CA SER A 40 -30.48 -0.89 -61.86
C SER A 40 -29.29 -1.62 -61.22
N MET A 41 -28.42 -0.87 -60.53
CA MET A 41 -27.34 -1.42 -59.69
C MET A 41 -27.16 -0.57 -58.41
N GLU A 42 -28.25 -0.25 -57.72
CA GLU A 42 -28.19 0.36 -56.36
C GLU A 42 -28.74 -0.48 -55.19
N PRO A 43 -29.44 -1.63 -55.36
CA PRO A 43 -29.87 -2.43 -54.18
C PRO A 43 -28.79 -3.40 -53.66
N GLN A 44 -27.80 -3.79 -54.47
CA GLN A 44 -26.80 -4.79 -54.07
C GLN A 44 -25.73 -4.25 -53.11
N VAL A 45 -25.33 -2.98 -53.23
CA VAL A 45 -24.30 -2.38 -52.38
C VAL A 45 -24.83 -2.09 -50.97
N GLY A 46 -26.08 -1.64 -50.83
CA GLY A 46 -26.74 -1.43 -49.53
C GLY A 46 -26.95 -2.73 -48.75
N MET A 47 -27.33 -3.82 -49.44
CA MET A 47 -27.43 -5.15 -48.84
C MET A 47 -26.07 -5.69 -48.38
N GLN A 48 -25.00 -5.49 -49.14
CA GLN A 48 -23.66 -5.95 -48.75
C GLN A 48 -23.09 -5.18 -47.54
N VAL A 49 -23.34 -3.87 -47.44
CA VAL A 49 -22.88 -3.05 -46.30
C VAL A 49 -23.63 -3.40 -45.01
N THR A 50 -24.94 -3.63 -45.09
CA THR A 50 -25.75 -4.06 -43.93
C THR A 50 -25.37 -5.46 -43.46
N GLU A 51 -25.09 -6.37 -44.39
CA GLU A 51 -24.57 -7.72 -44.10
C GLU A 51 -23.19 -7.70 -43.46
N PHE A 52 -22.28 -6.86 -43.97
CA PHE A 52 -20.96 -6.67 -43.37
C PHE A 52 -21.05 -6.10 -41.94
N LYS A 53 -21.86 -5.06 -41.72
CA LYS A 53 -22.11 -4.50 -40.38
C LYS A 53 -22.67 -5.54 -39.41
N ARG A 54 -23.59 -6.40 -39.88
CA ARG A 54 -24.16 -7.50 -39.08
C ARG A 54 -23.09 -8.49 -38.64
N LYS A 55 -22.23 -8.92 -39.56
CA LYS A 55 -21.12 -9.86 -39.25
C LYS A 55 -20.14 -9.27 -38.25
N VAL A 56 -19.74 -8.00 -38.42
CA VAL A 56 -18.85 -7.31 -37.48
C VAL A 56 -19.49 -7.25 -36.09
N MET A 57 -20.77 -6.88 -35.99
CA MET A 57 -21.47 -6.87 -34.69
C MET A 57 -21.57 -8.26 -34.05
N GLU A 58 -21.83 -9.31 -34.84
CA GLU A 58 -21.87 -10.69 -34.33
C GLU A 58 -20.52 -11.17 -33.80
N GLU A 59 -19.43 -10.83 -34.49
CA GLU A 59 -18.07 -11.14 -34.02
C GLU A 59 -17.73 -10.41 -32.72
N GLU A 60 -18.09 -9.13 -32.61
CA GLU A 60 -17.88 -8.36 -31.39
C GLU A 60 -18.70 -8.90 -30.20
N LEU A 61 -19.96 -9.28 -30.45
CA LEU A 61 -20.84 -9.85 -29.42
C LEU A 61 -20.35 -11.22 -28.95
N LYS A 62 -19.83 -12.04 -29.88
CA LYS A 62 -19.16 -13.30 -29.56
C LYS A 62 -17.90 -13.07 -28.73
N LYS A 63 -17.09 -12.07 -29.08
CA LYS A 63 -15.89 -11.70 -28.30
C LYS A 63 -16.24 -11.22 -26.89
N LEU A 64 -17.30 -10.43 -26.73
CA LEU A 64 -17.79 -9.98 -25.43
C LEU A 64 -18.33 -11.15 -24.59
N SER A 65 -19.10 -12.05 -25.18
CA SER A 65 -19.60 -13.26 -24.50
C SER A 65 -18.45 -14.15 -24.00
N LEU A 66 -17.40 -14.34 -24.81
CA LEU A 66 -16.21 -15.08 -24.38
C LEU A 66 -15.51 -14.42 -23.18
N LYS A 67 -15.44 -13.08 -23.16
CA LYS A 67 -14.88 -12.34 -22.02
C LYS A 67 -15.74 -12.46 -20.76
N VAL A 68 -17.07 -12.37 -20.89
CA VAL A 68 -18.00 -12.56 -19.75
C VAL A 68 -17.81 -13.96 -19.15
N ASN A 69 -17.82 -15.00 -19.98
CA ASN A 69 -17.61 -16.38 -19.52
C ASN A 69 -16.23 -16.56 -18.87
N HIS A 70 -15.20 -15.90 -19.41
CA HIS A 70 -13.85 -15.94 -18.83
C HIS A 70 -13.81 -15.33 -17.42
N HIS A 71 -14.37 -14.13 -17.23
CA HIS A 71 -14.40 -13.47 -15.92
C HIS A 71 -15.30 -14.23 -14.92
N GLU A 72 -16.42 -14.82 -15.35
CA GLU A 72 -17.23 -15.71 -14.50
C GLU A 72 -16.44 -16.95 -14.03
N GLY A 73 -15.69 -17.58 -14.95
CA GLY A 73 -14.81 -18.68 -14.64
C GLY A 73 -13.70 -18.29 -13.64
N ASN A 74 -13.09 -17.12 -13.82
CA ASN A 74 -12.07 -16.59 -12.90
C ASN A 74 -12.65 -16.36 -11.51
N ILE A 75 -13.83 -15.75 -11.38
CA ILE A 75 -14.48 -15.53 -10.07
C ILE A 75 -14.78 -16.87 -9.38
N GLN A 76 -15.25 -17.88 -10.11
CA GLN A 76 -15.51 -19.20 -9.55
C GLN A 76 -14.22 -19.87 -9.05
N PHE A 77 -13.12 -19.74 -9.80
CA PHE A 77 -11.80 -20.19 -9.38
C PHE A 77 -11.33 -19.48 -8.10
N LEU A 78 -11.38 -18.14 -8.07
CA LEU A 78 -10.99 -17.33 -6.92
C LEU A 78 -11.82 -17.69 -5.67
N LYS A 79 -13.13 -17.92 -5.81
CA LYS A 79 -13.98 -18.39 -4.69
C LYS A 79 -13.54 -19.75 -4.15
N THR A 80 -13.13 -20.66 -5.03
CA THR A 80 -12.65 -21.99 -4.63
C THR A 80 -11.36 -21.89 -3.83
N GLU A 81 -10.40 -21.08 -4.30
CA GLU A 81 -9.16 -20.79 -3.58
C GLU A 81 -9.42 -20.10 -2.23
N LEU A 82 -10.38 -19.16 -2.17
CA LEU A 82 -10.76 -18.45 -0.94
C LEU A 82 -11.23 -19.44 0.13
N ASN A 83 -12.13 -20.35 -0.25
CA ASN A 83 -12.64 -21.38 0.65
C ASN A 83 -11.53 -22.30 1.16
N ALA A 84 -10.54 -22.63 0.32
CA ALA A 84 -9.39 -23.43 0.73
C ALA A 84 -8.53 -22.69 1.75
N ILE A 85 -8.27 -21.40 1.55
CA ILE A 85 -7.54 -20.56 2.50
C ILE A 85 -8.31 -20.43 3.83
N GLU A 86 -9.62 -20.21 3.78
CA GLU A 86 -10.45 -20.12 4.99
C GLU A 86 -10.44 -21.42 5.80
N ALA A 87 -10.48 -22.57 5.11
CA ALA A 87 -10.35 -23.87 5.76
C ALA A 87 -8.97 -24.03 6.45
N MET A 88 -7.88 -23.63 5.80
CA MET A 88 -6.53 -23.65 6.38
C MET A 88 -6.41 -22.70 7.59
N CYS A 89 -6.92 -21.47 7.49
CA CYS A 89 -6.92 -20.52 8.61
C CYS A 89 -7.71 -21.06 9.81
N SER A 90 -8.83 -21.73 9.55
CA SER A 90 -9.65 -22.34 10.60
C SER A 90 -8.92 -23.49 11.30
N ASP A 91 -8.28 -24.39 10.53
CA ASP A 91 -7.49 -25.49 11.07
C ASP A 91 -6.30 -25.01 11.91
N LEU A 92 -5.53 -24.05 11.38
CA LEU A 92 -4.41 -23.42 12.12
C LEU A 92 -4.91 -22.70 13.37
N GLY A 93 -6.02 -21.97 13.28
CA GLY A 93 -6.64 -21.29 14.42
C GLY A 93 -7.07 -22.24 15.53
N ILE A 94 -7.64 -23.40 15.18
CA ILE A 94 -8.01 -24.44 16.15
C ILE A 94 -6.77 -25.03 16.83
N LYS A 95 -5.71 -25.34 16.06
CA LYS A 95 -4.43 -25.85 16.60
C LYS A 95 -3.80 -24.88 17.60
N LEU A 96 -3.73 -23.61 17.22
CA LEU A 96 -3.23 -22.53 18.08
C LEU A 96 -4.10 -22.37 19.34
N GLY A 97 -5.43 -22.36 19.18
CA GLY A 97 -6.37 -22.26 20.31
C GLY A 97 -6.21 -23.40 21.32
N ASN A 98 -6.06 -24.64 20.86
CA ASN A 98 -5.82 -25.80 21.71
C ASN A 98 -4.48 -25.69 22.46
N TYR A 99 -3.44 -25.19 21.79
CA TYR A 99 -2.15 -24.94 22.43
C TYR A 99 -2.27 -23.87 23.52
N TYR A 100 -2.81 -22.69 23.19
CA TYR A 100 -2.95 -21.60 24.14
C TYR A 100 -3.80 -21.99 25.35
N SER A 101 -4.87 -22.77 25.14
CA SER A 101 -5.67 -23.31 26.24
C SER A 101 -4.94 -24.32 27.13
N SER A 102 -3.87 -24.96 26.64
CA SER A 102 -3.02 -25.88 27.43
C SER A 102 -1.82 -25.20 28.10
N VAL A 103 -1.44 -24.00 27.65
CA VAL A 103 -0.26 -23.24 28.12
C VAL A 103 -0.56 -22.10 29.09
N VAL A 104 -1.82 -21.81 29.41
CA VAL A 104 -2.25 -20.82 30.44
C VAL A 104 -1.59 -21.05 31.83
N ALA A 105 -0.85 -22.14 32.04
CA ALA A 105 -0.15 -22.46 33.29
C ALA A 105 1.27 -21.87 33.46
N VAL A 106 1.91 -21.24 32.46
CA VAL A 106 3.30 -20.73 32.63
C VAL A 106 3.47 -19.33 32.02
N ALA A 107 3.22 -18.30 32.82
CA ALA A 107 3.58 -16.93 32.48
C ALA A 107 5.03 -16.65 32.88
N ASN A 108 5.90 -16.43 31.88
CA ASN A 108 7.25 -15.90 32.10
C ASN A 108 7.17 -14.38 32.30
N ASN A 109 7.59 -13.92 33.48
CA ASN A 109 7.60 -12.51 33.88
C ASN A 109 8.95 -11.85 33.54
N ASP A 110 9.12 -11.40 32.29
CA ASP A 110 10.22 -10.51 31.92
C ASP A 110 9.90 -9.06 32.32
N THR A 111 9.98 -8.82 33.63
CA THR A 111 9.64 -7.53 34.26
C THR A 111 10.46 -6.34 33.76
N SER A 112 11.71 -6.55 33.32
CA SER A 112 12.62 -5.47 32.90
C SER A 112 12.30 -4.88 31.52
N SER A 113 11.93 -5.72 30.54
CA SER A 113 11.51 -5.26 29.20
C SER A 113 10.19 -4.49 29.29
N LEU A 114 9.23 -5.04 30.03
CA LEU A 114 7.93 -4.42 30.26
C LEU A 114 8.06 -3.06 30.96
N GLU A 115 8.97 -2.94 31.92
CA GLU A 115 9.24 -1.66 32.58
C GLU A 115 9.87 -0.65 31.60
N SER A 116 10.72 -1.10 30.68
CA SER A 116 11.30 -0.24 29.64
C SER A 116 10.25 0.29 28.65
N GLU A 117 9.30 -0.55 28.26
CA GLU A 117 8.15 -0.16 27.44
C GLU A 117 7.26 0.86 28.18
N ARG A 118 6.98 0.63 29.47
CA ARG A 118 6.22 1.57 30.31
C ARG A 118 6.90 2.94 30.40
N ARG A 119 8.23 2.99 30.52
CA ARG A 119 8.97 4.25 30.49
C ARG A 119 8.83 4.97 29.14
N THR A 120 8.87 4.22 28.05
CA THR A 120 8.67 4.78 26.70
C THR A 120 7.27 5.39 26.56
N ILE A 121 6.24 4.65 26.98
CA ILE A 121 4.84 5.12 26.99
C ILE A 121 4.70 6.36 27.87
N ARG A 122 5.29 6.36 29.07
CA ARG A 122 5.27 7.53 29.97
C ARG A 122 5.92 8.75 29.31
N GLY A 123 7.07 8.58 28.67
CA GLY A 123 7.72 9.66 27.92
C GLY A 123 6.84 10.25 26.83
N ILE A 124 5.99 9.44 26.17
CA ILE A 124 5.00 9.93 25.19
C ILE A 124 3.84 10.65 25.87
N LEU A 125 3.32 10.13 26.99
CA LEU A 125 2.23 10.74 27.75
C LEU A 125 2.61 12.11 28.34
N ASP A 126 3.88 12.27 28.73
CA ASP A 126 4.43 13.55 29.20
C ASP A 126 4.44 14.62 28.09
N GLN A 127 4.34 14.22 26.81
CA GLN A 127 4.17 15.11 25.65
C GLN A 127 2.69 15.45 25.41
N ASP A 128 2.04 15.94 26.44
CA ASP A 128 0.58 16.02 26.56
C ASP A 128 -0.13 16.89 25.51
N LYS A 129 0.58 17.83 24.89
CA LYS A 129 0.06 18.70 23.81
C LYS A 129 0.25 18.14 22.40
N THR A 130 0.98 17.05 22.25
CA THR A 130 1.28 16.44 20.95
C THR A 130 0.18 15.46 20.54
N ALA A 131 0.04 15.22 19.22
CA ALA A 131 -0.89 14.21 18.72
C ALA A 131 -0.60 12.82 19.31
N ALA A 132 0.69 12.49 19.47
CA ALA A 132 1.13 11.24 20.07
C ALA A 132 0.68 11.13 21.53
N GLY A 133 0.89 12.16 22.36
CA GLY A 133 0.47 12.16 23.76
C GLY A 133 -1.05 12.02 23.92
N ILE A 134 -1.83 12.70 23.07
CA ILE A 134 -3.30 12.63 23.07
C ILE A 134 -3.78 11.22 22.70
N ILE A 135 -3.28 10.66 21.59
CA ILE A 135 -3.66 9.33 21.10
C ILE A 135 -3.17 8.25 22.07
N CYS A 136 -1.99 8.41 22.66
CA CYS A 136 -1.44 7.49 23.66
C CYS A 136 -2.30 7.47 24.92
N LEU A 137 -2.73 8.65 25.41
CA LEU A 137 -3.63 8.76 26.55
C LEU A 137 -4.94 8.00 26.29
N LEU A 138 -5.52 8.15 25.10
CA LEU A 138 -6.72 7.42 24.69
C LEU A 138 -6.51 5.90 24.65
N LYS A 139 -5.41 5.43 24.06
CA LYS A 139 -5.08 3.99 24.00
C LYS A 139 -4.88 3.38 25.41
N VAL A 140 -4.30 4.13 26.35
CA VAL A 140 -4.00 3.64 27.71
C VAL A 140 -5.19 3.72 28.65
N HIS A 141 -5.93 4.83 28.67
CA HIS A 141 -7.00 5.06 29.66
C HIS A 141 -8.42 4.77 29.16
N GLN A 142 -8.63 4.75 27.84
CA GLN A 142 -9.95 4.58 27.22
C GLN A 142 -9.93 3.48 26.17
N TYR A 143 -9.25 2.37 26.45
CA TYR A 143 -9.02 1.28 25.48
C TYR A 143 -10.30 0.75 24.82
N GLU A 144 -11.39 0.57 25.60
CA GLU A 144 -12.67 0.08 25.07
C GLU A 144 -13.39 1.07 24.14
N GLU A 145 -13.19 2.37 24.35
CA GLU A 145 -13.79 3.43 23.54
C GLU A 145 -12.92 3.69 22.31
N ALA A 146 -11.60 3.69 22.48
CA ALA A 146 -10.61 3.80 21.42
C ALA A 146 -10.70 2.66 20.41
N SER A 147 -10.91 1.41 20.85
CA SER A 147 -11.03 0.25 19.95
C SER A 147 -12.30 0.27 19.08
N LYS A 148 -13.32 1.03 19.48
CA LYS A 148 -14.55 1.25 18.71
C LYS A 148 -14.44 2.41 17.72
N MET A 149 -13.38 3.23 17.82
CA MET A 149 -13.20 4.38 16.95
C MET A 149 -12.56 3.97 15.61
N PRO A 150 -13.24 4.21 14.46
CA PRO A 150 -12.68 3.87 13.15
C PRO A 150 -11.30 4.52 12.89
N LEU A 151 -11.10 5.75 13.40
CA LEU A 151 -9.84 6.47 13.31
C LEU A 151 -8.67 5.70 13.93
N MET A 152 -8.91 5.02 15.06
CA MET A 152 -7.86 4.33 15.81
C MET A 152 -7.43 3.02 15.14
N ASN A 153 -8.33 2.39 14.36
CA ASN A 153 -8.06 1.12 13.68
C ASN A 153 -6.94 1.23 12.62
N ASN A 154 -6.75 2.42 12.04
CA ASN A 154 -5.69 2.64 11.06
C ASN A 154 -4.33 2.99 11.67
N ILE A 155 -4.28 3.29 12.98
CA ILE A 155 -3.05 3.72 13.68
C ILE A 155 -2.38 2.51 14.31
N LEU A 156 -1.31 2.04 13.67
CA LEU A 156 -0.50 0.94 14.16
C LEU A 156 0.17 1.29 15.50
N GLY A 157 0.81 2.46 15.59
CA GLY A 157 1.48 2.90 16.81
C GLY A 157 2.30 4.16 16.62
N PHE A 158 3.24 4.39 17.54
CA PHE A 158 4.23 5.47 17.46
C PHE A 158 5.58 4.87 17.10
N VAL A 159 6.44 5.60 16.38
CA VAL A 159 7.79 5.11 16.04
C VAL A 159 8.53 4.60 17.28
N ALA A 160 8.45 5.34 18.40
CA ALA A 160 9.09 4.96 19.68
C ALA A 160 8.63 3.61 20.26
N THR A 161 7.39 3.18 19.98
CA THR A 161 6.81 1.95 20.54
C THR A 161 6.90 0.75 19.60
N LEU A 162 7.16 0.98 18.31
CA LEU A 162 7.15 -0.07 17.28
C LEU A 162 8.50 -0.79 17.11
N GLY A 163 9.53 -0.36 17.82
CA GLY A 163 10.85 -0.96 17.81
C GLY A 163 11.46 -1.00 19.21
N LYS A 164 12.20 -2.06 19.48
CA LYS A 164 13.00 -2.23 20.71
C LYS A 164 14.47 -2.26 20.34
N VAL A 165 15.35 -1.99 21.29
CA VAL A 165 16.81 -2.03 21.08
C VAL A 165 17.48 -2.79 22.22
N ASN A 166 18.64 -3.36 21.98
CA ASN A 166 19.28 -4.24 22.97
C ASN A 166 19.97 -3.48 24.12
N ASP A 167 20.15 -2.17 23.99
CA ASP A 167 20.95 -1.37 24.92
C ASP A 167 20.41 0.06 25.06
N ASP A 168 20.42 0.61 26.28
CA ASP A 168 19.90 1.96 26.58
C ASP A 168 20.73 3.06 25.91
N ASN A 169 22.05 2.90 25.83
CA ASN A 169 22.89 3.88 25.17
C ASN A 169 22.60 3.90 23.66
N LEU A 170 22.47 2.74 23.02
CA LEU A 170 22.04 2.68 21.62
C LEU A 170 20.63 3.26 21.42
N SER A 171 19.69 2.94 22.30
CA SER A 171 18.34 3.53 22.28
C SER A 171 18.39 5.05 22.32
N ARG A 172 19.16 5.62 23.25
CA ARG A 172 19.37 7.07 23.36
C ARG A 172 19.95 7.66 22.07
N LEU A 173 21.00 7.05 21.51
CA LEU A 173 21.69 7.56 20.31
C LEU A 173 20.80 7.53 19.07
N LEU A 174 20.04 6.44 18.87
CA LEU A 174 19.10 6.35 17.75
C LEU A 174 17.95 7.35 17.90
N SER A 175 17.45 7.54 19.13
CA SER A 175 16.39 8.51 19.41
C SER A 175 16.88 9.95 19.22
N GLU A 176 18.12 10.26 19.60
CA GLU A 176 18.76 11.55 19.33
C GLU A 176 19.04 11.78 17.83
N TYR A 177 19.41 10.72 17.11
CA TYR A 177 19.59 10.78 15.66
C TYR A 177 18.29 11.18 14.96
N LEU A 178 17.19 10.48 15.29
CA LEU A 178 15.86 10.70 14.71
C LEU A 178 15.23 12.02 15.13
N GLY A 179 15.43 12.43 16.38
CA GLY A 179 14.77 13.59 16.97
C GLY A 179 13.35 13.29 17.45
N VAL A 180 12.84 14.13 18.36
CA VAL A 180 11.57 13.92 19.05
C VAL A 180 10.37 13.87 18.10
N ASP A 181 10.34 14.70 17.06
CA ASP A 181 9.24 14.75 16.08
C ASP A 181 9.06 13.42 15.33
N ASN A 182 10.16 12.74 15.01
CA ASN A 182 10.12 11.43 14.37
C ASN A 182 9.80 10.32 15.37
N MET A 183 10.33 10.40 16.60
CA MET A 183 10.04 9.43 17.67
C MET A 183 8.55 9.43 18.07
N LEU A 184 7.92 10.60 18.08
CA LEU A 184 6.48 10.79 18.30
C LEU A 184 5.65 10.58 17.03
N GLY A 185 6.26 10.26 15.89
CA GLY A 185 5.56 10.07 14.63
C GLY A 185 4.52 8.96 14.72
N LEU A 186 3.29 9.25 14.27
CA LEU A 186 2.21 8.28 14.14
C LEU A 186 2.47 7.39 12.93
N VAL A 187 2.23 6.09 13.05
CA VAL A 187 2.35 5.14 11.94
C VAL A 187 0.96 4.66 11.56
N CYS A 188 0.53 4.96 10.35
CA CYS A 188 -0.75 4.55 9.77
C CYS A 188 -0.55 3.50 8.68
N ASN A 189 -1.47 2.56 8.60
CA ASN A 189 -1.42 1.52 7.56
C ASN A 189 -1.75 2.09 6.17
N THR A 190 -2.81 2.91 6.08
CA THR A 190 -3.39 3.36 4.81
C THR A 190 -3.35 4.88 4.65
N SER A 191 -3.44 5.34 3.41
CA SER A 191 -3.56 6.77 3.07
C SER A 191 -4.87 7.37 3.62
N ASP A 192 -5.95 6.60 3.61
CA ASP A 192 -7.23 7.04 4.19
C ASP A 192 -7.15 7.21 5.71
N GLY A 193 -6.38 6.36 6.40
CA GLY A 193 -6.07 6.54 7.81
C GLY A 193 -5.39 7.89 8.11
N VAL A 194 -4.52 8.37 7.22
CA VAL A 194 -3.92 9.72 7.35
C VAL A 194 -4.96 10.81 7.16
N LYS A 195 -5.86 10.68 6.17
CA LYS A 195 -6.92 11.66 5.92
C LYS A 195 -7.93 11.74 7.08
N ASP A 196 -8.11 10.65 7.82
CA ASP A 196 -8.99 10.64 8.97
C ASP A 196 -8.38 11.37 10.19
N LEU A 197 -7.05 11.49 10.26
CA LEU A 197 -6.37 12.22 11.34
C LEU A 197 -6.58 13.74 11.25
N GLU A 198 -6.61 14.32 10.05
CA GLU A 198 -6.80 15.76 9.83
C GLU A 198 -7.64 16.04 8.59
N LYS A 199 -8.74 16.79 8.77
CA LYS A 199 -9.62 17.23 7.68
C LYS A 199 -9.53 18.73 7.50
N TYR A 200 -9.76 19.16 6.26
CA TYR A 200 -9.81 20.56 5.87
C TYR A 200 -11.21 20.91 5.37
N ASP A 201 -11.66 22.12 5.68
CA ASP A 201 -12.88 22.67 5.12
C ASP A 201 -12.69 23.13 3.66
N LYS A 202 -13.76 23.65 3.06
CA LYS A 202 -13.74 24.11 1.66
C LYS A 202 -12.78 25.28 1.42
N ASP A 203 -12.41 26.01 2.47
CA ASP A 203 -11.47 27.13 2.42
C ASP A 203 -10.02 26.68 2.68
N GLY A 204 -9.80 25.36 2.86
CA GLY A 204 -8.48 24.78 3.16
C GLY A 204 -8.05 25.00 4.61
N ARG A 205 -8.95 25.39 5.52
CA ARG A 205 -8.65 25.54 6.95
C ARG A 205 -8.89 24.23 7.68
N ILE A 206 -8.11 24.01 8.73
CA ILE A 206 -8.21 22.79 9.55
C ILE A 206 -9.58 22.75 10.24
N ASP A 207 -10.33 21.67 10.01
CA ASP A 207 -11.58 21.39 10.70
C ASP A 207 -11.29 20.85 12.11
N LYS A 208 -11.28 21.77 13.07
CA LYS A 208 -11.04 21.47 14.49
C LYS A 208 -12.14 20.61 15.15
N SER A 209 -13.23 20.31 14.43
CA SER A 209 -14.30 19.43 14.90
C SER A 209 -14.13 17.96 14.49
N SER A 210 -13.02 17.62 13.82
CA SER A 210 -12.74 16.29 13.28
C SER A 210 -11.38 15.75 13.73
N GLY A 211 -11.10 14.48 13.39
CA GLY A 211 -9.79 13.85 13.53
C GLY A 211 -9.17 13.94 14.93
N VAL A 212 -7.86 14.16 14.99
CA VAL A 212 -7.10 14.29 16.25
C VAL A 212 -7.56 15.51 17.05
N HIS A 213 -8.04 16.58 16.40
CA HIS A 213 -8.56 17.76 17.11
C HIS A 213 -9.82 17.46 17.91
N ARG A 214 -10.74 16.66 17.35
CA ARG A 214 -11.91 16.18 18.10
C ARG A 214 -11.47 15.32 19.27
N LEU A 215 -10.55 14.37 19.05
CA LEU A 215 -10.02 13.49 20.09
C LEU A 215 -9.40 14.27 21.25
N ALA A 216 -8.61 15.30 20.93
CA ALA A 216 -7.99 16.18 21.92
C ALA A 216 -9.05 16.80 22.85
N ARG A 217 -10.14 17.33 22.28
CA ARG A 217 -11.24 17.93 23.05
C ARG A 217 -11.94 16.92 23.94
N THR A 218 -12.13 15.67 23.49
CA THR A 218 -12.74 14.60 24.29
C THR A 218 -11.96 14.34 25.58
N VAL A 219 -10.62 14.44 25.53
CA VAL A 219 -9.75 14.28 26.71
C VAL A 219 -9.44 15.60 27.42
N GLY A 220 -10.13 16.69 27.07
CA GLY A 220 -9.93 18.01 27.68
C GLY A 220 -8.59 18.68 27.33
N LYS A 221 -7.94 18.26 26.23
CA LYS A 221 -6.65 18.78 25.77
C LYS A 221 -6.80 19.54 24.46
N PHE A 222 -5.74 20.27 24.11
CA PHE A 222 -5.61 20.93 22.82
C PHE A 222 -4.37 20.40 22.12
N LEU A 223 -4.50 20.13 20.81
CA LEU A 223 -3.36 19.80 19.97
C LEU A 223 -2.59 21.09 19.66
N ASP A 224 -1.29 21.07 19.95
CA ASP A 224 -0.37 22.16 19.64
C ASP A 224 0.67 21.71 18.61
N GLY A 225 1.03 22.61 17.71
CA GLY A 225 2.05 22.38 16.69
C GLY A 225 1.66 21.40 15.58
N ARG A 226 2.66 21.08 14.75
CA ARG A 226 2.56 20.08 13.68
C ARG A 226 2.93 18.71 14.24
N PHE A 227 2.40 17.65 13.66
CA PHE A 227 2.78 16.28 13.99
C PHE A 227 3.13 15.50 12.73
N THR A 228 3.98 14.49 12.89
CA THR A 228 4.47 13.65 11.80
C THR A 228 3.62 12.40 11.69
N VAL A 229 3.24 12.02 10.47
CA VAL A 229 2.54 10.77 10.17
C VAL A 229 3.29 10.02 9.09
N PHE A 230 3.65 8.76 9.38
CA PHE A 230 4.21 7.81 8.43
C PHE A 230 3.10 6.89 7.94
N CYS A 231 2.84 6.91 6.64
CA CYS A 231 1.86 6.04 6.00
C CYS A 231 2.58 4.85 5.35
N LEU A 232 2.40 3.64 5.86
CA LEU A 232 3.08 2.44 5.37
C LEU A 232 2.81 2.18 3.89
N GLU A 233 1.58 2.41 3.42
CA GLU A 233 1.21 2.31 2.01
C GLU A 233 2.00 3.24 1.09
N ASN A 234 2.35 4.44 1.58
CA ASN A 234 3.05 5.46 0.79
C ASN A 234 4.57 5.40 0.95
N LEU A 235 5.08 4.63 1.92
CA LEU A 235 6.52 4.45 2.09
C LEU A 235 7.08 3.55 1.00
N ARG A 236 8.20 3.97 0.42
CA ARG A 236 8.93 3.12 -0.53
C ARG A 236 9.67 2.03 0.25
N PRO A 237 9.34 0.74 0.05
CA PRO A 237 10.04 -0.33 0.73
C PRO A 237 11.48 -0.46 0.20
N PHE A 238 12.34 -1.04 1.03
CA PHE A 238 13.67 -1.46 0.63
C PHE A 238 13.57 -2.46 -0.54
N SER A 239 14.24 -2.15 -1.65
CA SER A 239 14.22 -2.96 -2.86
C SER A 239 15.30 -4.05 -2.89
N GLY A 240 16.04 -4.24 -1.80
CA GLY A 240 17.07 -5.28 -1.71
C GLY A 240 16.55 -6.55 -1.04
N ILE A 241 17.47 -7.41 -0.63
CA ILE A 241 17.14 -8.73 -0.09
C ILE A 241 16.93 -8.65 1.42
N VAL A 242 15.81 -9.20 1.88
CA VAL A 242 15.54 -9.46 3.30
C VAL A 242 15.94 -10.91 3.59
N ASN A 243 16.69 -11.15 4.67
CA ASN A 243 17.03 -12.50 5.08
C ASN A 243 15.83 -13.15 5.76
N ILE A 244 15.09 -13.99 5.03
CA ILE A 244 13.86 -14.63 5.52
C ILE A 244 14.17 -15.70 6.58
N ASP A 245 15.36 -16.32 6.52
CA ASP A 245 15.79 -17.34 7.48
C ASP A 245 16.24 -16.73 8.83
N ASP A 246 16.43 -15.41 8.90
CA ASP A 246 16.71 -14.71 10.15
C ASP A 246 15.37 -14.45 10.88
N PRO A 247 15.21 -14.87 12.16
CA PRO A 247 13.96 -14.66 12.91
C PRO A 247 13.57 -13.19 13.12
N GLN A 248 14.49 -12.26 12.88
CA GLN A 248 14.25 -10.82 12.91
C GLN A 248 14.20 -10.19 11.52
N ARG A 249 14.22 -11.01 10.46
CA ARG A 249 14.12 -10.63 9.04
C ARG A 249 15.02 -9.45 8.69
N LYS A 250 16.31 -9.57 9.04
CA LYS A 250 17.29 -8.51 8.84
C LYS A 250 17.53 -8.23 7.36
N LEU A 251 17.86 -6.97 7.05
CA LEU A 251 18.17 -6.56 5.68
C LEU A 251 19.60 -6.97 5.32
N ILE A 252 19.78 -7.55 4.14
CA ILE A 252 21.10 -7.86 3.59
C ILE A 252 21.66 -6.60 2.95
N LEU A 253 22.41 -5.83 3.75
CA LEU A 253 23.06 -4.59 3.35
C LEU A 253 24.55 -4.80 3.08
N GLU A 254 25.04 -4.21 2.00
CA GLU A 254 26.45 -4.24 1.65
C GLU A 254 27.29 -3.51 2.70
N LYS A 255 28.11 -4.27 3.44
CA LYS A 255 29.03 -3.72 4.43
C LYS A 255 30.07 -2.81 3.76
N PRO A 256 30.43 -1.67 4.38
CA PRO A 256 31.47 -0.80 3.86
C PRO A 256 32.80 -1.55 3.78
N ARG A 257 33.57 -1.29 2.72
CA ARG A 257 34.89 -1.90 2.50
C ARG A 257 35.93 -0.83 2.18
N LEU A 258 37.09 -0.95 2.81
CA LEU A 258 38.30 -0.18 2.50
C LEU A 258 38.86 -0.61 1.14
N PRO A 259 39.77 0.16 0.51
CA PRO A 259 40.43 -0.23 -0.73
C PRO A 259 41.12 -1.61 -0.68
N GLY A 260 41.57 -2.04 0.50
CA GLY A 260 42.13 -3.38 0.73
C GLY A 260 41.09 -4.49 0.91
N GLY A 261 39.79 -4.20 0.78
CA GLY A 261 38.69 -5.17 0.94
C GLY A 261 38.23 -5.40 2.38
N GLU A 262 38.99 -4.94 3.37
CA GLU A 262 38.65 -5.04 4.80
C GLU A 262 37.49 -4.11 5.19
N SER A 263 36.74 -4.48 6.23
CA SER A 263 35.73 -3.56 6.80
C SER A 263 36.40 -2.42 7.57
N PRO A 264 35.88 -1.18 7.51
CA PRO A 264 36.39 -0.07 8.30
C PRO A 264 36.50 -0.45 9.79
N PRO A 265 37.60 -0.08 10.46
CA PRO A 265 37.77 -0.40 11.87
C PRO A 265 36.64 0.20 12.69
N GLY A 266 36.12 -0.58 13.63
CA GLY A 266 35.06 -0.15 14.54
C GLY A 266 33.65 -0.15 13.96
N PHE A 267 33.43 -0.52 12.68
CA PHE A 267 32.09 -0.77 12.15
C PHE A 267 31.43 -1.93 12.94
N ILE A 268 30.18 -1.74 13.36
CA ILE A 268 29.41 -2.71 14.13
C ILE A 268 28.37 -3.35 13.21
N ASP A 269 27.37 -2.57 12.81
CA ASP A 269 26.29 -2.99 11.91
C ASP A 269 25.53 -1.74 11.40
N PHE A 270 24.50 -1.96 10.60
CA PHE A 270 23.53 -0.94 10.22
C PHE A 270 22.46 -0.79 11.30
N ALA A 271 22.11 0.46 11.65
CA ALA A 271 21.14 0.77 12.70
C ALA A 271 19.78 0.12 12.48
N VAL A 272 19.32 0.05 11.22
CA VAL A 272 18.06 -0.62 10.84
C VAL A 272 18.03 -2.10 11.25
N ASN A 273 19.16 -2.79 11.28
CA ASN A 273 19.29 -4.20 11.69
C ASN A 273 19.46 -4.38 13.21
N MET A 274 19.66 -3.28 13.95
CA MET A 274 19.79 -3.27 15.41
C MET A 274 18.46 -3.00 16.12
N ILE A 275 17.41 -2.63 15.39
CA ILE A 275 16.04 -2.56 15.89
C ILE A 275 15.47 -3.98 15.99
N HIS A 276 15.02 -4.35 17.17
CA HIS A 276 14.24 -5.56 17.43
C HIS A 276 12.76 -5.27 17.21
N LEU A 277 12.10 -6.13 16.45
CA LEU A 277 10.68 -6.01 16.13
C LEU A 277 9.90 -7.18 16.72
N GLU A 278 8.70 -6.88 17.17
CA GLU A 278 7.72 -7.90 17.53
C GLU A 278 7.28 -8.69 16.29
N ARG A 279 6.88 -9.94 16.47
CA ARG A 279 6.62 -10.88 15.37
C ARG A 279 5.47 -10.40 14.48
N GLU A 280 4.49 -9.73 15.08
CA GLU A 280 3.36 -9.09 14.45
C GLU A 280 3.78 -7.96 13.50
N HIS A 281 5.02 -7.48 13.59
CA HIS A 281 5.52 -6.37 12.78
C HIS A 281 6.59 -6.79 11.74
N LEU A 282 6.95 -8.07 11.66
CA LEU A 282 8.03 -8.57 10.81
C LEU A 282 7.64 -8.77 9.34
N SER A 283 6.38 -9.03 9.03
CA SER A 283 5.89 -9.33 7.67
C SER A 283 4.41 -9.00 7.52
N CYS A 284 3.91 -9.00 6.28
CA CYS A 284 2.47 -8.91 5.97
C CYS A 284 1.73 -7.72 6.61
N LEU A 285 2.38 -6.57 6.77
CA LEU A 285 1.73 -5.33 7.22
C LEU A 285 1.22 -4.47 6.06
N THR A 286 1.88 -4.57 4.89
CA THR A 286 1.46 -3.86 3.69
C THR A 286 0.78 -4.79 2.69
N ALA A 287 0.06 -4.21 1.73
CA ALA A 287 -0.51 -4.92 0.58
C ALA A 287 0.53 -5.68 -0.25
N SER A 288 1.80 -5.31 -0.17
CA SER A 288 2.93 -5.99 -0.83
C SER A 288 3.61 -7.05 0.06
N GLY A 289 3.09 -7.31 1.25
CA GLY A 289 3.60 -8.35 2.16
C GLY A 289 4.77 -7.91 3.04
N ASN A 290 5.12 -6.62 3.03
CA ASN A 290 6.29 -6.10 3.75
C ASN A 290 5.98 -5.88 5.24
N GLY A 291 7.00 -6.04 6.09
CA GLY A 291 7.02 -5.66 7.50
C GLY A 291 7.58 -4.24 7.75
N LEU A 292 7.75 -3.89 9.02
CA LEU A 292 8.24 -2.56 9.43
C LEU A 292 9.71 -2.32 9.13
N ARG A 293 10.55 -3.38 9.06
CA ARG A 293 12.00 -3.19 8.92
C ARG A 293 12.34 -2.61 7.55
N GLU A 294 11.83 -3.23 6.50
CA GLU A 294 12.03 -2.86 5.11
C GLU A 294 11.20 -1.64 4.68
N THR A 295 10.18 -1.24 5.45
CA THR A 295 9.36 -0.05 5.19
C THR A 295 9.75 1.11 6.11
N LEU A 296 9.13 1.20 7.29
CA LEU A 296 9.27 2.29 8.25
C LEU A 296 10.72 2.49 8.67
N PHE A 297 11.36 1.48 9.25
CA PHE A 297 12.69 1.64 9.83
C PHE A 297 13.78 1.84 8.78
N TYR A 298 13.64 1.26 7.59
CA TYR A 298 14.52 1.58 6.48
C TYR A 298 14.31 3.01 5.97
N SER A 299 13.09 3.55 5.97
CA SER A 299 12.87 4.95 5.61
C SER A 299 13.48 5.93 6.62
N LEU A 300 13.50 5.57 7.92
CA LEU A 300 14.02 6.39 9.00
C LEU A 300 15.55 6.34 9.12
N PHE A 301 16.12 5.13 9.03
CA PHE A 301 17.55 4.91 9.24
C PHE A 301 18.32 4.69 7.93
N SER A 302 17.67 4.26 6.86
CA SER A 302 18.33 3.91 5.59
C SER A 302 19.56 3.03 5.83
N ARG A 303 20.73 3.39 5.28
CA ARG A 303 22.01 2.69 5.57
C ARG A 303 22.83 3.38 6.66
N LEU A 304 22.19 3.95 7.69
CA LEU A 304 22.85 4.50 8.87
C LEU A 304 23.76 3.45 9.51
N GLN A 305 25.04 3.76 9.61
CA GLN A 305 26.07 2.86 10.13
C GLN A 305 26.33 3.12 11.61
N VAL A 306 26.57 2.07 12.39
CA VAL A 306 26.92 2.17 13.81
C VAL A 306 28.38 1.79 14.00
N TYR A 307 29.11 2.64 14.71
CA TYR A 307 30.53 2.51 14.99
C TYR A 307 30.83 2.46 16.50
N LYS A 308 31.99 1.92 16.87
CA LYS A 308 32.45 1.92 18.28
C LYS A 308 32.76 3.33 18.77
N THR A 309 33.56 4.10 18.02
CA THR A 309 34.04 5.42 18.46
C THR A 309 33.89 6.52 17.40
N ARG A 310 33.91 7.78 17.82
CA ARG A 310 33.97 8.96 16.93
C ARG A 310 35.20 8.93 16.03
N SER A 311 36.32 8.42 16.54
CA SER A 311 37.56 8.28 15.76
C SER A 311 37.42 7.25 14.64
N ASP A 312 36.65 6.18 14.86
CA ASP A 312 36.33 5.21 13.81
C ASP A 312 35.49 5.85 12.70
N ILE A 313 34.45 6.62 13.06
CA ILE A 313 33.65 7.36 12.06
C ILE A 313 34.56 8.28 11.24
N LYS A 314 35.42 9.07 11.88
CA LYS A 314 36.32 10.00 11.19
C LYS A 314 37.23 9.28 10.19
N ARG A 315 37.77 8.12 10.55
CA ARG A 315 38.54 7.29 9.62
C ARG A 315 37.66 6.79 8.49
N ALA A 316 36.42 6.40 8.79
CA ALA A 316 35.50 5.78 7.86
C ALA A 316 34.75 6.74 6.92
N LEU A 317 34.78 8.05 7.19
CA LEU A 317 33.99 9.09 6.49
C LEU A 317 33.92 8.94 4.96
N PRO A 318 35.02 8.66 4.23
CA PRO A 318 34.96 8.53 2.76
C PRO A 318 34.05 7.40 2.27
N TRP A 319 33.70 6.43 3.11
CA TRP A 319 32.93 5.23 2.77
C TRP A 319 31.52 5.22 3.38
N ILE A 320 31.13 6.29 4.07
CA ILE A 320 29.80 6.43 4.67
C ILE A 320 28.91 7.21 3.70
N LYS A 321 27.78 6.61 3.30
CA LYS A 321 26.87 7.20 2.30
C LYS A 321 25.75 8.01 2.94
N ASP A 322 25.06 7.44 3.91
CA ASP A 322 23.86 8.04 4.48
C ASP A 322 24.15 8.69 5.82
N GLY A 323 24.67 7.96 6.80
CA GLY A 323 24.90 8.53 8.12
C GLY A 323 25.74 7.60 8.97
N ALA A 324 26.22 8.11 10.10
CA ALA A 324 26.87 7.27 11.10
C ALA A 324 26.65 7.77 12.52
N ILE A 325 26.50 6.83 13.45
CA ILE A 325 26.53 7.09 14.89
C ILE A 325 27.64 6.28 15.55
N SER A 326 28.18 6.77 16.66
CA SER A 326 29.15 6.03 17.47
C SER A 326 28.67 5.86 18.90
N LEU A 327 29.03 4.72 19.50
CA LEU A 327 28.62 4.37 20.86
C LEU A 327 29.17 5.33 21.92
N ASP A 328 30.26 6.05 21.64
CA ASP A 328 30.81 7.12 22.48
C ASP A 328 30.16 8.51 22.26
N GLY A 329 29.02 8.57 21.55
CA GLY A 329 28.18 9.78 21.45
C GLY A 329 28.40 10.65 20.22
N GLY A 330 29.04 10.15 19.17
CA GLY A 330 29.16 10.86 17.90
C GLY A 330 27.94 10.65 17.02
N ILE A 331 27.43 11.72 16.40
CA ILE A 331 26.41 11.63 15.36
C ILE A 331 26.89 12.41 14.13
N TRP A 332 26.94 11.73 12.99
CA TRP A 332 27.20 12.26 11.67
C TRP A 332 25.99 12.04 10.76
N ARG A 333 25.48 13.14 10.20
CA ARG A 333 24.31 13.13 9.33
C ARG A 333 24.70 13.28 7.85
N PRO A 334 23.85 12.81 6.91
CA PRO A 334 24.13 12.87 5.48
C PRO A 334 24.37 14.30 4.95
N ASN A 335 23.75 15.28 5.61
CA ASN A 335 23.91 16.69 5.28
C ASN A 335 25.27 17.29 5.70
N GLY A 336 26.22 16.46 6.14
CA GLY A 336 27.55 16.89 6.60
C GLY A 336 27.58 17.46 8.01
N SER A 337 26.45 17.51 8.72
CA SER A 337 26.42 18.02 10.11
C SER A 337 26.95 16.99 11.11
N PHE A 338 27.68 17.49 12.10
CA PHE A 338 28.17 16.72 13.24
C PHE A 338 27.52 17.23 14.53
N CYS A 339 26.95 16.34 15.33
CA CYS A 339 26.61 16.66 16.71
C CYS A 339 27.77 16.26 17.63
N LEU A 340 28.31 17.24 18.36
CA LEU A 340 29.47 17.08 19.22
C LEU A 340 29.15 17.57 20.64
N ARG A 341 28.59 16.71 21.52
CA ARG A 341 28.51 16.94 22.99
C ARG A 341 27.91 15.73 23.73
N ASN A 342 27.98 15.72 25.07
CA ASN A 342 27.09 14.89 25.89
C ASN A 342 25.63 15.26 25.61
N SER A 343 24.82 14.24 25.30
CA SER A 343 23.40 14.41 24.98
C SER A 343 22.66 15.07 26.15
N LYS A 344 21.65 15.88 25.81
CA LYS A 344 20.57 16.17 26.74
C LYS A 344 19.80 14.85 26.99
N ASN A 345 19.15 14.71 28.15
CA ASN A 345 18.23 13.60 28.37
C ASN A 345 17.18 13.62 27.25
N VAL A 346 17.16 12.60 26.41
CA VAL A 346 16.14 12.44 25.37
C VAL A 346 14.85 12.03 26.08
N GLU A 347 13.80 12.83 25.90
CA GLU A 347 12.51 12.69 26.58
C GLU A 347 11.79 11.39 26.17
N VAL A 348 11.89 11.02 24.89
CA VAL A 348 11.29 9.81 24.32
C VAL A 348 12.35 8.96 23.67
N LYS A 349 12.48 7.71 24.12
CA LYS A 349 13.46 6.75 23.60
C LYS A 349 12.77 5.44 23.21
N PHE A 350 13.46 4.62 22.42
CA PHE A 350 13.01 3.25 22.16
C PHE A 350 13.05 2.41 23.45
N ALA A 351 12.13 1.46 23.57
CA ALA A 351 12.18 0.47 24.63
C ALA A 351 13.40 -0.45 24.49
N VAL A 352 13.88 -0.98 25.61
CA VAL A 352 15.03 -1.89 25.66
C VAL A 352 14.55 -3.33 25.83
N SER A 353 14.87 -4.19 24.86
CA SER A 353 14.57 -5.63 24.90
C SER A 353 15.77 -6.41 25.42
N HIS A 354 15.58 -7.19 26.48
CA HIS A 354 16.60 -8.06 27.06
C HIS A 354 16.36 -9.52 26.64
N GLY A 355 16.60 -9.84 25.36
CA GLY A 355 16.51 -11.21 24.87
C GLY A 355 15.08 -11.71 24.58
N VAL A 356 15.02 -12.78 23.80
CA VAL A 356 13.82 -13.30 23.12
C VAL A 356 12.90 -14.01 24.10
N SER A 357 11.65 -13.57 24.22
CA SER A 357 10.60 -14.39 24.83
C SER A 357 10.42 -15.64 23.96
N SER A 358 11.00 -16.77 24.37
CA SER A 358 10.99 -17.98 23.55
C SER A 358 9.64 -18.68 23.68
N LEU A 359 8.70 -18.37 22.78
CA LEU A 359 7.68 -19.35 22.43
C LEU A 359 8.38 -20.53 21.72
N PRO A 360 7.87 -21.76 21.88
CA PRO A 360 8.34 -22.89 21.09
C PRO A 360 8.30 -22.57 19.59
N ILE A 361 9.37 -22.93 18.88
CA ILE A 361 9.61 -22.60 17.46
C ILE A 361 8.41 -23.02 16.59
N ASP A 362 7.89 -24.23 16.80
CA ASP A 362 6.76 -24.81 16.05
C ASP A 362 5.48 -23.93 16.08
N ILE A 363 5.31 -23.16 17.15
CA ILE A 363 4.13 -22.34 17.38
C ILE A 363 4.30 -20.98 16.74
N SER A 364 5.52 -20.43 16.85
CA SER A 364 5.88 -19.23 16.12
C SER A 364 5.70 -19.42 14.62
N ASP A 365 6.07 -20.59 14.10
CA ASP A 365 5.91 -20.94 12.69
C ASP A 365 4.42 -21.03 12.32
N MET A 366 3.59 -21.66 13.16
CA MET A 366 2.13 -21.71 12.96
C MET A 366 1.49 -20.31 12.97
N GLU A 367 1.90 -19.41 13.87
CA GLU A 367 1.42 -18.02 13.92
C GLU A 367 1.80 -17.25 12.66
N GLU A 368 3.05 -17.39 12.18
CA GLU A 368 3.50 -16.75 10.94
C GLU A 368 2.73 -17.29 9.73
N GLN A 369 2.50 -18.61 9.66
CA GLN A 369 1.69 -19.21 8.60
C GLN A 369 0.25 -18.70 8.61
N LEU A 370 -0.39 -18.66 9.79
CA LEU A 370 -1.75 -18.13 9.91
C LEU A 370 -1.82 -16.68 9.44
N LYS A 371 -0.85 -15.86 9.82
CA LYS A 371 -0.77 -14.47 9.39
C LYS A 371 -0.60 -14.35 7.87
N LEU A 372 0.28 -15.15 7.29
CA LEU A 372 0.48 -15.19 5.83
C LEU A 372 -0.80 -15.60 5.11
N LYS A 373 -1.52 -16.63 5.60
CA LYS A 373 -2.79 -17.06 5.02
C LYS A 373 -3.90 -16.02 5.13
N ASN A 374 -3.99 -15.31 6.26
CA ASN A 374 -4.90 -14.17 6.38
C ASN A 374 -4.56 -13.04 5.40
N TRP A 375 -3.27 -12.77 5.18
CA TRP A 375 -2.84 -11.80 4.19
C TRP A 375 -3.18 -12.24 2.76
N GLU A 376 -2.93 -13.51 2.40
CA GLU A 376 -3.32 -14.09 1.10
C GLU A 376 -4.84 -13.99 0.88
N LYS A 377 -5.64 -14.26 1.92
CA LYS A 377 -7.09 -14.11 1.90
C LYS A 377 -7.51 -12.70 1.51
N GLU A 378 -6.92 -11.68 2.12
CA GLU A 378 -7.22 -10.28 1.80
C GLU A 378 -6.85 -9.93 0.36
N ARG A 379 -5.68 -10.40 -0.14
CA ARG A 379 -5.28 -10.18 -1.54
C ARG A 379 -6.28 -10.82 -2.51
N LEU A 380 -6.72 -12.03 -2.20
CA LEU A 380 -7.67 -12.76 -3.04
C LEU A 380 -9.05 -12.10 -3.07
N LEU A 381 -9.50 -11.50 -1.96
CA LEU A 381 -10.74 -10.72 -1.91
C LEU A 381 -10.66 -9.46 -2.78
N GLU A 382 -9.50 -8.78 -2.79
CA GLU A 382 -9.27 -7.65 -3.69
C GLU A 382 -9.27 -8.08 -5.16
N ASP A 383 -8.62 -9.20 -5.49
CA ASP A 383 -8.62 -9.79 -6.84
C ASP A 383 -10.04 -10.13 -7.30
N MET A 384 -10.83 -10.75 -6.42
CA MET A 384 -12.22 -11.10 -6.70
C MET A 384 -13.07 -9.86 -6.96
N LYS A 385 -12.91 -8.81 -6.14
CA LYS A 385 -13.62 -7.53 -6.36
C LYS A 385 -13.25 -6.90 -7.70
N ARG A 386 -11.96 -6.94 -8.07
CA ARG A 386 -11.48 -6.44 -9.37
C ARG A 386 -12.11 -7.21 -10.54
N GLU A 387 -12.15 -8.53 -10.46
CA GLU A 387 -12.79 -9.38 -11.48
C GLU A 387 -14.31 -9.15 -11.55
N GLU A 388 -14.99 -8.95 -10.41
CA GLU A 388 -16.42 -8.62 -10.37
C GLU A 388 -16.72 -7.28 -11.05
N ASP A 389 -15.88 -6.27 -10.85
CA ASP A 389 -16.04 -4.97 -11.51
C ASP A 389 -15.78 -5.04 -13.02
N LEU A 390 -14.80 -5.84 -13.46
CA LEU A 390 -14.58 -6.12 -14.89
C LEU A 390 -15.76 -6.87 -15.50
N LEU A 391 -16.28 -7.90 -14.81
CA LEU A 391 -17.44 -8.65 -15.25
C LEU A 391 -18.67 -7.72 -15.41
N ARG A 392 -18.89 -6.82 -14.45
CA ARG A 392 -19.95 -5.81 -14.51
C ARG A 392 -19.83 -4.95 -15.77
N GLN A 393 -18.64 -4.39 -16.02
CA GLN A 393 -18.37 -3.57 -17.20
C GLN A 393 -18.59 -4.35 -18.51
N PHE A 394 -18.12 -5.58 -18.61
CA PHE A 394 -18.30 -6.39 -19.82
C PHE A 394 -19.74 -6.82 -20.05
N ARG A 395 -20.51 -7.09 -18.99
CA ARG A 395 -21.95 -7.37 -19.08
C ARG A 395 -22.72 -6.15 -19.56
N GLU A 396 -22.41 -4.96 -19.04
CA GLU A 396 -23.01 -3.69 -19.50
C GLU A 396 -22.72 -3.44 -20.98
N LEU A 397 -21.47 -3.61 -21.42
CA LEU A 397 -21.09 -3.48 -22.83
C LEU A 397 -21.79 -4.51 -23.73
N TYR A 398 -21.95 -5.74 -23.25
CA TYR A 398 -22.67 -6.79 -23.97
C TYR A 398 -24.14 -6.42 -24.17
N ILE A 399 -24.81 -5.95 -23.12
CA ILE A 399 -26.22 -5.51 -23.18
C ILE A 399 -26.37 -4.35 -24.16
N GLN A 400 -25.54 -3.31 -24.04
CA GLN A 400 -25.57 -2.15 -24.95
C GLN A 400 -25.38 -2.55 -26.42
N LYS A 401 -24.43 -3.45 -26.71
CA LYS A 401 -24.20 -3.97 -28.07
C LYS A 401 -25.35 -4.85 -28.55
N ALA A 402 -25.97 -5.64 -27.67
CA ALA A 402 -27.13 -6.46 -27.99
C ALA A 402 -28.38 -5.62 -28.31
N GLU A 403 -28.61 -4.54 -27.56
CA GLU A 403 -29.69 -3.58 -27.81
C GLU A 403 -29.47 -2.78 -29.10
N GLY A 404 -28.23 -2.37 -29.38
CA GLY A 404 -27.85 -1.75 -30.66
C GLY A 404 -28.12 -2.66 -31.87
N ARG A 405 -27.98 -4.00 -31.70
CA ARG A 405 -28.36 -4.99 -32.72
C ARG A 405 -29.88 -5.01 -32.96
N ALA A 406 -30.69 -4.83 -31.91
CA ALA A 406 -32.14 -4.83 -32.02
C ALA A 406 -32.66 -3.59 -32.77
N HIS A 407 -32.11 -2.40 -32.52
CA HIS A 407 -32.48 -1.16 -33.22
C HIS A 407 -31.98 -1.11 -34.68
N GLY A 408 -30.79 -1.66 -34.97
CA GLY A 408 -30.31 -1.78 -36.34
C GLY A 408 -31.12 -2.75 -37.22
N LEU A 409 -31.87 -3.68 -36.62
CA LEU A 409 -32.80 -4.56 -37.33
C LEU A 409 -34.16 -3.87 -37.60
N SER A 410 -34.68 -3.05 -36.67
CA SER A 410 -35.99 -2.39 -36.83
C SER A 410 -36.03 -1.32 -37.92
N ASP A 411 -34.89 -0.65 -38.18
CA ASP A 411 -34.81 0.36 -39.25
C ASP A 411 -34.73 -0.27 -40.65
N SER A 412 -34.45 -1.58 -40.75
CA SER A 412 -34.37 -2.30 -42.02
C SER A 412 -35.71 -2.88 -42.49
N THR A 413 -36.70 -3.02 -41.59
CA THR A 413 -38.01 -3.62 -41.90
C THR A 413 -39.10 -2.61 -42.30
N ASN A 414 -38.86 -1.29 -42.23
CA ASN A 414 -39.89 -0.28 -42.51
C ASN A 414 -39.86 0.31 -43.94
N SER A 415 -39.30 -0.40 -44.92
CA SER A 415 -39.31 0.00 -46.34
C SER A 415 -40.01 -1.03 -47.22
N GLY A 416 -41.30 -1.27 -46.97
CA GLY A 416 -42.09 -2.16 -47.81
C GLY A 416 -43.58 -2.03 -47.56
N THR A 417 -44.31 -1.68 -48.63
CA THR A 417 -45.78 -1.71 -48.78
C THR A 417 -46.59 -0.55 -48.19
N GLY A 418 -46.58 0.58 -48.90
CA GLY A 418 -47.69 1.56 -48.88
C GLY A 418 -48.51 1.43 -50.17
N PHE A 419 -49.48 0.51 -50.19
CA PHE A 419 -50.55 0.52 -51.19
C PHE A 419 -51.64 1.50 -50.69
N MET A 420 -51.85 2.61 -51.40
CA MET A 420 -53.00 3.48 -51.16
C MET A 420 -54.25 2.90 -51.84
N PRO A 421 -55.43 2.89 -51.18
CA PRO A 421 -56.70 2.81 -51.88
C PRO A 421 -57.10 4.21 -52.37
N ALA A 422 -57.71 4.24 -53.55
CA ALA A 422 -58.32 5.41 -54.16
C ALA A 422 -59.51 5.91 -53.33
N GLU A 423 -59.59 7.22 -53.11
CA GLU A 423 -60.81 7.88 -52.67
C GLU A 423 -61.48 8.59 -53.86
N THR A 424 -62.73 8.21 -54.06
CA THR A 424 -63.70 8.84 -54.95
C THR A 424 -64.50 9.83 -54.11
N THR A 425 -64.34 11.14 -54.30
CA THR A 425 -65.42 12.12 -54.50
C THR A 425 -64.86 13.49 -54.87
#